data_AF-A0A343W6E7-F1
#
_entry.id   AF-A0A343W6E7-F1
#
_cell.length_a   1.000
_cell.length_b   1.000
_cell.length_c   1.000
_cell.angle_alpha   90.00
_cell.angle_beta   90.00
_cell.angle_gamma   90.00
#
_symmetry.space_group_name_H-M   'P 1'
#
loop_
_entity.id
_entity.type
_entity.pdbx_description
1 polymer ?
#
loop_
_entity_poly.entity_id
_entity_poly.type
_entity_poly.pdbx_seq_one_letter_code
_entity_poly.pdbx_strand_id
1 'polypeptide(L)'
;MILWIMTSLMFSFSVSMMLSTSPLILGLWVMIIALLVALICSMLTSSWFSFILFLIYIGGLLVMFAYFSALTPNQPLHISMMTLMLLLTMFSYLYVSYSMNLPNNSNLPLMMNNMTMTMLYMPSFSALMLILGAVLFIALVAVVKVSSSYLGPLRPFM
;
A
#
# COMPACT_ATOMS: atom_id res chain seq x y z
N MET A 1 19.27 -13.41 2.14
CA MET A 1 19.85 -12.18 1.55
C MET A 1 18.82 -11.34 0.78
N ILE A 2 18.11 -11.89 -0.22
CA ILE A 2 17.14 -11.11 -1.02
C ILE A 2 16.03 -10.47 -0.17
N LEU A 3 15.47 -11.20 0.80
CA LEU A 3 14.45 -10.68 1.71
C LEU A 3 14.94 -9.46 2.50
N TRP A 4 16.18 -9.52 3.01
CA TRP A 4 16.80 -8.42 3.75
C TRP A 4 17.00 -7.16 2.90
N ILE A 5 17.35 -7.33 1.63
CA ILE A 5 17.47 -6.23 0.66
C ILE A 5 16.08 -5.64 0.37
N MET A 6 15.05 -6.48 0.23
CA MET A 6 13.69 -6.01 -0.01
C MET A 6 13.10 -5.29 1.21
N THR A 7 13.38 -5.77 2.43
CA THR A 7 12.94 -5.11 3.67
C THR A 7 13.69 -3.80 3.92
N SER A 8 14.98 -3.73 3.56
CA SER A 8 15.73 -2.47 3.67
C SER A 8 15.21 -1.42 2.69
N LEU A 9 14.94 -1.82 1.45
CA LEU A 9 14.28 -0.97 0.46
C LEU A 9 12.95 -0.46 1.00
N MET A 10 12.07 -1.35 1.46
CA MET A 10 10.79 -0.98 2.07
C MET A 10 10.90 0.07 3.15
N PHE A 11 11.83 -0.12 4.08
CA PHE A 11 12.05 0.82 5.17
C PHE A 11 12.50 2.19 4.64
N SER A 12 13.44 2.24 3.70
CA SER A 12 13.89 3.51 3.11
C SER A 12 12.78 4.26 2.38
N PHE A 13 11.97 3.56 1.57
CA PHE A 13 10.81 4.13 0.88
C PHE A 13 9.78 4.68 1.89
N SER A 14 9.58 4.02 3.03
CA SER A 14 8.66 4.48 4.08
C SER A 14 9.14 5.75 4.81
N VAL A 15 10.46 5.97 4.93
CA VAL A 15 11.01 7.17 5.57
C VAL A 15 11.01 8.35 4.61
N SER A 16 11.41 8.15 3.35
CA SER A 16 11.40 9.21 2.33
C SER A 16 9.99 9.72 2.03
N MET A 17 8.97 8.87 2.19
CA MET A 17 7.56 9.22 2.11
C MET A 17 7.14 10.38 3.01
N MET A 18 7.66 10.43 4.23
CA MET A 18 7.31 11.47 5.20
C MET A 18 7.74 12.87 4.75
N LEU A 19 8.69 12.95 3.81
CA LEU A 19 9.20 14.20 3.24
C LEU A 19 8.47 14.61 1.96
N SER A 20 7.46 13.86 1.52
CA SER A 20 6.71 14.16 0.30
C SER A 20 5.88 15.44 0.45
N THR A 21 6.05 16.37 -0.48
CA THR A 21 5.42 17.70 -0.43
C THR A 21 4.13 17.79 -1.23
N SER A 22 4.03 17.05 -2.33
CA SER A 22 2.86 17.05 -3.20
C SER A 22 2.12 15.71 -3.14
N PRO A 23 0.78 15.72 -3.22
CA PRO A 23 -0.03 14.50 -3.17
C PRO A 23 0.28 13.56 -4.33
N LEU A 24 0.70 14.11 -5.48
CA LEU A 24 1.14 13.33 -6.63
C LEU A 24 2.41 12.51 -6.33
N ILE A 25 3.42 13.14 -5.71
CA ILE A 25 4.64 12.43 -5.30
C ILE A 25 4.29 11.37 -4.28
N LEU A 26 3.50 11.72 -3.26
CA LEU A 26 3.05 10.78 -2.24
C LEU A 26 2.42 9.54 -2.89
N GLY A 27 1.49 9.71 -3.83
CA GLY A 27 0.86 8.60 -4.55
C GLY A 27 1.86 7.67 -5.26
N LEU A 28 2.86 8.23 -5.95
CA LEU A 28 3.91 7.46 -6.63
C LEU A 28 4.74 6.62 -5.64
N TRP A 29 5.11 7.19 -4.51
CA TRP A 29 5.81 6.44 -3.47
C TRP A 29 4.92 5.32 -2.90
N VAL A 30 3.61 5.53 -2.75
CA VAL A 30 2.72 4.49 -2.15
C VAL A 30 2.66 3.30 -3.10
N MET A 31 2.61 3.57 -4.41
CA MET A 31 2.64 2.52 -5.43
C MET A 31 3.92 1.68 -5.36
N ILE A 32 5.08 2.32 -5.17
CA ILE A 32 6.38 1.61 -5.07
C ILE A 32 6.42 0.75 -3.79
N ILE A 33 5.96 1.30 -2.66
CA ILE A 33 5.87 0.56 -1.40
C ILE A 33 4.92 -0.63 -1.53
N ALA A 34 3.73 -0.43 -2.13
CA ALA A 34 2.75 -1.50 -2.33
C ALA A 34 3.31 -2.64 -3.19
N LEU A 35 4.07 -2.31 -4.24
CA LEU A 35 4.74 -3.31 -5.07
C LEU A 35 5.79 -4.10 -4.28
N LEU A 36 6.62 -3.42 -3.48
CA LEU A 36 7.62 -4.06 -2.64
C LEU A 36 6.98 -4.95 -1.55
N VAL A 37 5.87 -4.52 -0.95
CA VAL A 37 5.09 -5.36 0.00
C VAL A 37 4.54 -6.60 -0.69
N ALA A 38 3.98 -6.46 -1.90
CA ALA A 38 3.47 -7.60 -2.65
C ALA A 38 4.59 -8.60 -2.97
N LEU A 39 5.78 -8.12 -3.35
CA LEU A 39 6.94 -8.97 -3.57
C LEU A 39 7.44 -9.67 -2.30
N ILE A 40 7.45 -9.01 -1.15
CA ILE A 40 7.81 -9.66 0.12
C ILE A 40 6.76 -10.71 0.51
N CYS A 41 5.48 -10.37 0.35
CA CYS A 41 4.36 -11.26 0.66
C CYS A 41 4.34 -12.50 -0.23
N SER A 42 4.67 -12.37 -1.51
CA SER A 42 4.76 -13.49 -2.46
C SER A 42 5.87 -14.49 -2.09
N MET A 43 6.97 -14.00 -1.50
CA MET A 43 8.08 -14.84 -1.05
C MET A 43 7.79 -15.58 0.25
N LEU A 44 6.91 -15.02 1.10
CA LEU A 44 6.58 -15.60 2.42
C LEU A 44 5.32 -16.47 2.40
N THR A 45 4.37 -16.17 1.51
CA THR A 45 3.04 -16.81 1.47
C THR A 45 2.73 -17.33 0.06
N SER A 46 1.47 -17.25 -0.40
CA SER A 46 1.08 -17.62 -1.75
C SER A 46 1.15 -16.42 -2.70
N SER A 47 1.64 -16.65 -3.92
CA SER A 47 1.67 -15.64 -4.99
C SER A 47 0.26 -15.10 -5.30
N TRP A 48 -0.77 -15.94 -5.17
CA TRP A 48 -2.15 -15.55 -5.43
C TRP A 48 -2.67 -14.50 -4.45
N PHE A 49 -2.34 -14.64 -3.16
CA PHE A 49 -2.68 -13.61 -2.16
C PHE A 49 -1.93 -12.30 -2.41
N SER A 50 -0.63 -12.38 -2.72
CA SER A 50 0.16 -11.19 -3.02
C SER A 50 -0.36 -10.42 -4.25
N PHE A 51 -0.89 -11.14 -5.24
CA PHE A 51 -1.48 -10.53 -6.43
C PHE A 51 -2.78 -9.79 -6.11
N ILE A 52 -3.66 -10.38 -5.29
CA ILE A 52 -4.90 -9.73 -4.86
C ILE A 52 -4.58 -8.46 -4.05
N LEU A 53 -3.62 -8.52 -3.13
CA LEU A 53 -3.16 -7.36 -2.37
C LEU A 53 -2.69 -6.22 -3.28
N PHE A 54 -1.89 -6.55 -4.30
CA PHE A 54 -1.38 -5.57 -5.27
C PHE A 54 -2.51 -4.90 -6.06
N LEU A 55 -3.48 -5.67 -6.55
CA LEU A 55 -4.62 -5.15 -7.31
C LEU A 55 -5.49 -4.20 -6.50
N ILE A 56 -5.78 -4.52 -5.24
CA ILE A 56 -6.61 -3.68 -4.37
C ILE A 56 -5.92 -2.32 -4.16
N TYR A 57 -4.60 -2.34 -3.92
CA TYR A 57 -3.83 -1.13 -3.68
C TYR A 57 -3.74 -0.23 -4.93
N ILE A 58 -3.44 -0.81 -6.10
CA ILE A 58 -3.39 -0.05 -7.36
C ILE A 58 -4.76 0.51 -7.72
N GLY A 59 -5.82 -0.30 -7.61
CA GLY A 59 -7.18 0.11 -7.95
C GLY A 59 -7.63 1.32 -7.14
N GLY A 60 -7.41 1.29 -5.82
CA GLY A 60 -7.76 2.42 -4.94
C GLY A 60 -6.91 3.66 -5.18
N LEU A 61 -5.60 3.50 -5.40
CA LEU A 61 -4.68 4.61 -5.60
C LEU A 61 -4.91 5.35 -6.94
N LEU A 62 -5.30 4.65 -8.01
CA LEU A 62 -5.60 5.28 -9.30
C LEU A 62 -6.78 6.25 -9.21
N VAL A 63 -7.82 5.91 -8.45
CA VAL A 63 -8.99 6.79 -8.25
C VAL A 63 -8.59 8.04 -7.47
N MET A 64 -7.80 7.88 -6.40
CA MET A 64 -7.29 9.01 -5.61
C MET A 64 -6.36 9.90 -6.43
N PHE A 65 -5.51 9.31 -7.28
CA PHE A 65 -4.62 10.05 -8.18
C PHE A 65 -5.41 10.92 -9.17
N ALA A 66 -6.44 10.35 -9.81
CA ALA A 66 -7.32 11.10 -10.71
C ALA A 66 -7.98 12.29 -9.99
N TYR A 67 -8.51 12.06 -8.80
CA TYR A 67 -9.14 13.11 -7.99
C TYR A 67 -8.17 14.26 -7.65
N PHE A 68 -6.97 13.96 -7.17
CA PHE A 68 -6.01 15.00 -6.79
C PHE A 68 -5.44 15.75 -8.00
N SER A 69 -5.20 15.06 -9.12
CA SER A 69 -4.73 15.71 -10.36
C SER A 69 -5.72 16.76 -10.89
N ALA A 70 -7.01 16.60 -10.60
CA ALA A 70 -8.05 17.54 -11.00
C ALA A 70 -8.18 18.75 -10.05
N LEU A 71 -7.75 18.62 -8.79
CA LEU A 71 -7.95 19.64 -7.76
C LEU A 71 -6.75 20.54 -7.52
N THR A 72 -5.53 20.02 -7.64
CA THR A 72 -4.32 20.79 -7.36
C THR A 72 -3.62 21.20 -8.65
N PRO A 73 -3.22 22.48 -8.81
CA PRO A 73 -2.36 22.88 -9.91
C PRO A 73 -1.03 22.12 -9.84
N ASN A 74 -0.37 21.94 -10.99
CA ASN A 74 0.88 21.18 -11.09
C ASN A 74 1.99 21.86 -10.27
N GLN A 75 2.22 21.40 -9.05
CA GLN A 75 3.29 21.91 -8.19
C GLN A 75 4.65 21.38 -8.67
N PRO A 76 5.72 22.19 -8.60
CA PRO A 76 7.07 21.73 -8.95
C PRO A 76 7.51 20.59 -8.03
N LEU A 77 8.07 19.53 -8.62
CA LEU A 77 8.56 18.35 -7.90
C LEU A 77 9.94 18.60 -7.28
N HIS A 78 10.01 18.71 -5.95
CA HIS A 78 11.26 18.77 -5.19
C HIS A 78 11.71 17.38 -4.72
N ILE A 79 12.26 16.56 -5.63
CA ILE A 79 12.64 15.16 -5.35
C ILE A 79 14.00 15.02 -4.63
N SER A 80 14.88 16.04 -4.72
CA SER A 80 16.28 15.94 -4.28
C SER A 80 16.46 15.59 -2.81
N MET A 81 15.65 16.15 -1.92
CA MET A 81 15.73 15.85 -0.49
C MET A 81 15.23 14.43 -0.17
N MET A 82 14.24 13.95 -0.92
CA MET A 82 13.68 12.61 -0.74
C MET A 82 14.66 11.53 -1.18
N THR A 83 15.36 11.73 -2.30
CA THR A 83 16.37 10.77 -2.79
C THR A 83 17.59 10.73 -1.89
N LEU A 84 18.03 11.88 -1.36
CA LEU A 84 19.11 11.93 -0.39
C LEU A 84 18.76 11.16 0.88
N MET A 85 17.55 11.37 1.43
CA MET A 85 17.06 10.63 2.59
C MET A 85 16.96 9.13 2.33
N LEU A 86 16.47 8.74 1.14
CA LEU A 86 16.39 7.34 0.75
C LEU A 86 17.78 6.68 0.73
N LEU A 87 18.79 7.35 0.16
CA LEU A 87 20.15 6.81 0.13
C LEU A 87 20.73 6.67 1.55
N LEU A 88 20.60 7.69 2.40
CA LEU A 88 21.10 7.65 3.78
C LEU A 88 20.47 6.52 4.61
N THR A 89 19.15 6.36 4.49
CA THR A 89 18.42 5.30 5.20
C THR A 89 18.76 3.91 4.68
N MET A 90 18.97 3.76 3.38
CA MET A 90 19.44 2.50 2.79
C MET A 90 20.82 2.10 3.28
N PHE A 91 21.80 3.02 3.24
CA PHE A 91 23.16 2.72 3.66
C PHE A 91 23.25 2.42 5.16
N SER A 92 22.53 3.17 6.00
CA SER A 92 22.49 2.90 7.44
C SER A 92 21.91 1.53 7.76
N TYR A 93 20.81 1.14 7.12
CA TYR A 93 20.21 -0.17 7.34
C TYR A 93 21.11 -1.31 6.86
N LEU A 94 21.72 -1.17 5.67
CA LEU A 94 22.65 -2.17 5.16
C LEU A 94 23.87 -2.33 6.07
N TYR A 95 24.42 -1.21 6.58
CA TYR A 95 25.53 -1.23 7.53
C TYR A 95 25.17 -1.99 8.81
N VAL A 96 24.01 -1.71 9.40
CA VAL A 96 23.51 -2.42 10.59
C VAL A 96 23.29 -3.91 10.29
N SER A 97 22.72 -4.24 9.12
CA SER A 97 22.48 -5.63 8.75
C SER A 97 23.77 -6.42 8.58
N TYR A 98 24.83 -5.78 8.08
CA TYR A 98 26.15 -6.39 7.91
C TYR A 98 26.88 -6.54 9.25
N SER A 99 26.81 -5.52 10.12
CA SER A 99 27.49 -5.54 11.42
C SER A 99 26.88 -6.54 12.41
N MET A 100 25.56 -6.78 12.33
CA MET A 100 24.85 -7.66 13.25
C MET A 100 25.01 -9.15 12.96
N ASN A 101 25.72 -9.55 11.88
CA ASN A 101 25.90 -10.96 11.46
C ASN A 101 24.62 -11.78 11.65
N LEU A 102 23.49 -11.20 11.21
CA LEU A 102 22.18 -11.80 11.39
C LEU A 102 22.22 -13.22 10.84
N PRO A 103 21.87 -14.24 11.64
CA PRO A 103 21.93 -15.62 11.19
C PRO A 103 21.07 -15.72 9.93
N ASN A 104 21.69 -16.23 8.87
CA ASN A 104 21.01 -16.54 7.63
C ASN A 104 20.12 -17.74 7.94
N ASN A 105 18.99 -17.51 8.62
CA ASN A 105 17.96 -18.51 8.89
C ASN A 105 17.28 -18.84 7.55
N SER A 106 18.02 -19.56 6.69
CA SER A 106 17.51 -20.26 5.52
C SER A 106 16.48 -21.33 5.90
N ASN A 107 16.37 -21.63 7.20
CA ASN A 107 15.51 -22.65 7.77
C ASN A 107 14.44 -22.04 8.68
N LEU A 108 13.97 -20.83 8.40
CA LEU A 108 12.60 -20.51 8.82
C LEU A 108 11.72 -21.53 8.10
N PRO A 109 11.02 -22.44 8.82
CA PRO A 109 10.07 -23.28 8.15
C PRO A 109 9.09 -22.30 7.52
N LEU A 110 9.06 -22.24 6.19
CA LEU A 110 7.90 -21.71 5.52
C LEU A 110 6.78 -22.58 6.07
N MET A 111 6.04 -22.04 7.04
CA MET A 111 4.71 -22.48 7.37
C MET A 111 3.90 -22.16 6.12
N MET A 112 4.11 -22.94 5.07
CA MET A 112 3.20 -23.23 3.98
C MET A 112 2.02 -23.97 4.61
N ASN A 113 1.36 -23.32 5.55
CA ASN A 113 -0.04 -23.51 5.71
C ASN A 113 -0.58 -22.99 4.38
N ASN A 114 -0.89 -23.94 3.49
CA ASN A 114 -1.85 -23.73 2.42
C ASN A 114 -3.17 -23.37 3.10
N MET A 115 -3.25 -22.15 3.65
CA MET A 115 -4.48 -21.44 3.95
C MET A 115 -5.10 -21.20 2.59
N THR A 116 -5.74 -22.23 2.07
CA THR A 116 -6.44 -22.17 0.81
C THR A 116 -7.54 -21.15 1.00
N MET A 117 -7.65 -20.20 0.07
CA MET A 117 -8.73 -19.20 0.07
C MET A 117 -10.13 -19.85 0.15
N THR A 118 -10.22 -21.14 -0.19
CA THR A 118 -11.41 -21.98 -0.03
C THR A 118 -11.90 -22.13 1.40
N MET A 119 -11.04 -21.90 2.42
CA MET A 119 -11.44 -21.91 3.83
C MET A 119 -12.50 -20.84 4.14
N LEU A 120 -12.49 -19.69 3.45
CA LEU A 120 -13.50 -18.63 3.65
C LEU A 120 -14.90 -19.06 3.18
N TYR A 121 -14.99 -20.01 2.25
CA TYR A 121 -16.26 -20.53 1.73
C TYR A 121 -16.80 -21.71 2.53
N MET A 122 -16.09 -22.17 3.56
CA MET A 122 -16.59 -23.23 4.43
C MET A 122 -17.79 -22.74 5.24
N PRO A 123 -18.77 -23.62 5.55
CA PRO A 123 -19.99 -23.24 6.26
C PRO A 123 -19.69 -22.63 7.65
N SER A 124 -18.57 -22.99 8.28
CA SER A 124 -18.10 -22.41 9.55
C SER A 124 -17.79 -20.91 9.47
N PHE A 125 -17.42 -20.40 8.28
CA PHE A 125 -17.10 -18.99 8.05
C PHE A 125 -18.20 -18.22 7.31
N SER A 126 -19.37 -18.84 7.07
CA SER A 126 -20.51 -18.21 6.38
C SER A 126 -20.95 -16.89 7.03
N ALA A 127 -20.95 -16.81 8.36
CA ALA A 127 -21.27 -15.59 9.10
C ALA A 127 -20.25 -14.46 8.83
N LEU A 128 -18.96 -14.79 8.73
CA LEU A 128 -17.90 -13.82 8.41
C LEU A 128 -18.12 -13.23 7.01
N MET A 129 -18.46 -14.07 6.03
CA MET A 129 -18.75 -13.63 4.66
C MET A 129 -19.96 -12.69 4.60
N LEU A 130 -21.03 -12.99 5.34
CA LEU A 130 -22.20 -12.12 5.44
C LEU A 130 -21.85 -10.75 6.04
N ILE A 131 -21.05 -10.72 7.11
CA ILE A 131 -20.63 -9.47 7.76
C ILE A 131 -19.80 -8.61 6.82
N LEU A 132 -18.81 -9.20 6.12
CA LEU A 132 -17.98 -8.48 5.15
C LEU A 132 -18.82 -7.89 4.01
N GLY A 133 -19.79 -8.65 3.50
CA GLY A 133 -20.74 -8.16 2.49
C GLY A 133 -21.59 -6.99 2.99
N ALA A 134 -22.10 -7.08 4.23
CA ALA A 134 -22.88 -6.00 4.84
C ALA A 134 -22.04 -4.72 5.03
N VAL A 135 -20.76 -4.84 5.41
CA VAL A 135 -19.85 -3.69 5.55
C VAL A 135 -19.67 -2.96 4.22
N LEU A 136 -19.39 -3.68 3.13
CA LEU A 136 -19.26 -3.08 1.80
C LEU A 136 -20.57 -2.43 1.33
N PHE A 137 -21.71 -3.04 1.61
CA PHE A 137 -23.02 -2.48 1.29
C PHE A 137 -23.28 -1.16 2.04
N ILE A 138 -23.02 -1.14 3.35
CA ILE A 138 -23.18 0.07 4.17
C ILE A 138 -22.23 1.18 3.66
N ALA A 139 -20.99 0.84 3.31
CA ALA A 139 -20.03 1.79 2.74
C ALA A 139 -20.57 2.43 1.45
N LEU A 140 -21.17 1.64 0.54
CA LEU A 140 -21.77 2.16 -0.69
C LEU A 140 -22.94 3.11 -0.39
N VAL A 141 -23.85 2.75 0.53
CA VAL A 141 -24.96 3.62 0.93
C VAL A 141 -24.45 4.92 1.55
N ALA A 142 -23.40 4.84 2.39
CA ALA A 142 -22.77 6.02 2.97
C ALA A 142 -22.17 6.93 1.91
N VAL A 143 -21.45 6.38 0.92
CA VAL A 143 -20.88 7.16 -0.20
C VAL A 143 -21.97 7.89 -0.98
N VAL A 144 -23.10 7.24 -1.30
CA VAL A 144 -24.23 7.88 -1.99
C VAL A 144 -24.83 9.03 -1.17
N LYS A 145 -24.99 8.85 0.15
CA LYS A 145 -25.48 9.92 1.03
C LYS A 145 -24.52 11.11 1.09
N VAL A 146 -23.22 10.86 1.21
CA VAL A 146 -22.19 11.92 1.24
C VAL A 146 -22.10 12.65 -0.09
N SER A 147 -22.15 11.94 -1.22
CA SER A 147 -22.08 12.57 -2.55
C SER A 147 -23.35 13.34 -2.92
N SER A 148 -24.50 12.99 -2.35
CA SER A 148 -25.77 13.72 -2.55
C SER A 148 -25.88 15.04 -1.76
N SER A 149 -24.78 15.60 -1.25
CA SER A 149 -24.81 16.91 -0.59
C SER A 149 -25.29 17.98 -1.56
N TYR A 150 -26.55 18.41 -1.39
CA TYR A 150 -27.18 19.49 -2.13
C TYR A 150 -26.49 20.81 -1.78
N LEU A 151 -25.46 21.15 -2.54
CA LEU A 151 -24.97 22.52 -2.61
C LEU A 151 -25.50 23.07 -3.93
N GLY A 152 -26.39 24.06 -3.81
CA GLY A 152 -26.80 24.90 -4.93
C GLY A 152 -25.56 25.43 -5.68
N PRO A 153 -25.75 26.00 -6.87
CA PRO A 153 -24.64 26.27 -7.78
C PRO A 153 -23.50 27.03 -7.08
N LEU A 154 -22.28 26.51 -7.21
CA LEU A 154 -21.03 27.09 -6.65
C LEU A 154 -20.75 28.53 -7.15
N ARG A 155 -21.56 29.01 -8.09
CA ARG A 155 -21.75 30.42 -8.41
C ARG A 155 -23.26 30.71 -8.44
N PRO A 156 -23.83 31.43 -7.47
CA PRO A 156 -25.12 32.07 -7.74
C PRO A 156 -24.88 33.04 -8.88
N PHE A 157 -25.69 32.94 -9.94
CA PHE A 157 -25.70 33.92 -11.01
C PHE A 157 -26.08 35.28 -10.41
N MET A 158 -25.08 36.14 -10.23
CA MET A 158 -25.19 37.59 -10.22
C MET A 158 -23.96 38.15 -10.93
#